data_AF-A8PAM5-F1
#
_entry.id   AF-A8PAM5-F1
#
_cell.length_a   1.000
_cell.length_b   1.000
_cell.length_c   1.000
_cell.angle_alpha   90.00
_cell.angle_beta   90.00
_cell.angle_gamma   90.00
#
_symmetry.space_group_name_H-M   'P 1'
#
loop_
_entity.id
_entity.type
_entity.pdbx_description
1 polymer ?
#
loop_
_entity_poly.entity_id
_entity_poly.type
_entity_poly.pdbx_seq_one_letter_code
_entity_poly.pdbx_strand_id
1 'polypeptide(L)'
;MSKLQLYLVNNDPSATVLMSPSGQPLYAIRTRKASTSSSKSSTSTSGSSSPGSQLSLLDTLEQTGTTTIYRLDNLSPSRGQVETEVGIITPHALHKGASAISLCLEGDYHIDIGTQRVQVVEEGKSECLTPVTDSEPDVRALEVHENSWAFVGPDSRKYVWQMFVQSPILVLADSTMMPLARYRRAKLGIVSRSRKASLEIMPEGLAVMDMIVVTFVAFMKYRVPAELHSLQMLANETTRHHSFFSGETVHEAEAEPPVLKAVPAQASS
;
A
#
# COMPACT_ATOMS: atom_id res chain seq x y z
N MET A 1 15.19 19.80 3.79
CA MET A 1 14.95 18.87 2.66
C MET A 1 13.45 18.63 2.55
N SER A 2 12.89 18.57 1.34
CA SER A 2 11.45 18.34 1.12
C SER A 2 11.10 16.86 1.20
N LYS A 3 9.98 16.51 1.83
CA LYS A 3 9.40 15.16 1.75
C LYS A 3 9.02 14.82 0.30
N LEU A 4 9.05 13.53 -0.04
CA LEU A 4 8.56 13.02 -1.33
C LEU A 4 7.15 12.46 -1.15
N GLN A 5 6.26 12.71 -2.11
CA GLN A 5 4.90 12.18 -2.09
C GLN A 5 4.62 11.41 -3.39
N LEU A 6 4.23 10.15 -3.24
CA LEU A 6 3.91 9.24 -4.33
C LEU A 6 2.41 8.97 -4.34
N TYR A 7 1.72 9.27 -5.44
CA TYR A 7 0.29 9.05 -5.61
C TYR A 7 0.01 7.72 -6.28
N LEU A 8 -0.96 6.96 -5.76
CA LEU A 8 -1.44 5.73 -6.37
C LEU A 8 -2.48 6.07 -7.44
N VAL A 9 -2.27 5.64 -8.68
CA VAL A 9 -3.19 5.95 -9.80
C VAL A 9 -4.56 5.32 -9.61
N ASN A 10 -4.61 4.06 -9.17
CA ASN A 10 -5.86 3.28 -9.05
C ASN A 10 -6.29 3.04 -7.60
N ASN A 11 -5.60 3.64 -6.62
CA ASN A 11 -5.76 3.37 -5.18
C ASN A 11 -5.65 1.88 -4.79
N ASP A 12 -5.11 1.01 -5.66
CA ASP A 12 -4.81 -0.39 -5.39
C ASP A 12 -3.29 -0.57 -5.22
N PRO A 13 -2.79 -0.79 -4.00
CA PRO A 13 -1.35 -0.93 -3.77
C PRO A 13 -0.74 -2.18 -4.43
N SER A 14 -1.55 -3.18 -4.84
CA SER A 14 -1.05 -4.42 -5.44
C SER A 14 -0.92 -4.36 -6.97
N ALA A 15 -1.56 -3.39 -7.62
CA ALA A 15 -1.56 -3.25 -9.08
C ALA A 15 -1.74 -1.77 -9.48
N THR A 16 -0.67 -0.98 -9.34
CA THR A 16 -0.73 0.45 -9.66
C THR A 16 0.60 1.03 -10.09
N VAL A 17 0.56 2.27 -10.56
CA VAL A 17 1.72 3.11 -10.82
C VAL A 17 1.77 4.15 -9.70
N LEU A 18 2.96 4.34 -9.14
CA LEU A 18 3.22 5.42 -8.18
C LEU A 18 3.77 6.63 -8.94
N MET A 19 3.08 7.76 -8.83
CA MET A 19 3.43 8.99 -9.54
C MET A 19 3.87 10.09 -8.57
N SER A 20 4.86 10.88 -8.95
CA SER A 20 5.24 12.11 -8.24
C SER A 20 4.15 13.19 -8.35
N PRO A 21 4.24 14.28 -7.57
CA PRO A 21 3.29 15.39 -7.66
C PRO A 21 3.30 16.11 -9.01
N SER A 22 4.40 16.03 -9.77
CA SER A 22 4.50 16.58 -11.12
C SER A 22 3.88 15.67 -12.18
N GLY A 23 3.35 14.49 -11.80
CA GLY A 23 2.78 13.52 -12.73
C GLY A 23 3.82 12.62 -13.41
N GLN A 24 5.08 12.62 -12.97
CA GLN A 24 6.07 11.67 -13.46
C GLN A 24 5.87 10.30 -12.78
N PRO A 25 5.74 9.19 -13.53
CA PRO A 25 5.69 7.85 -12.96
C PRO A 25 7.07 7.45 -12.43
N LEU A 26 7.12 6.94 -11.20
CA LEU A 26 8.36 6.54 -10.52
C LEU A 26 8.44 5.05 -10.21
N TYR A 27 7.29 4.39 -10.00
CA TYR A 27 7.24 2.94 -9.80
C TYR A 27 6.05 2.32 -10.52
N ALA A 28 6.21 1.09 -11.00
CA ALA A 28 5.13 0.23 -11.47
C ALA A 28 5.06 -1.03 -10.62
N ILE A 29 3.86 -1.37 -10.14
CA ILE A 29 3.60 -2.54 -9.31
C ILE A 29 2.69 -3.48 -10.11
N ARG A 30 3.14 -4.72 -10.34
CA ARG A 30 2.44 -5.71 -11.15
C ARG A 30 2.25 -7.00 -10.35
N THR A 31 1.00 -7.36 -10.07
CA THR A 31 0.68 -8.66 -9.48
C THR A 31 0.19 -9.62 -10.56
N ARG A 32 0.89 -10.74 -10.74
CA ARG A 32 0.43 -11.84 -11.60
C ARG A 32 -0.55 -12.68 -10.80
N LYS A 33 -1.70 -13.05 -11.37
CA LYS A 33 -2.59 -14.04 -10.75
C LYS A 33 -1.97 -15.42 -10.97
N ALA A 34 -1.96 -16.25 -9.93
CA ALA A 34 -1.60 -17.65 -10.11
C ALA A 34 -2.56 -18.25 -11.14
N SER A 35 -2.03 -18.81 -12.22
CA SER A 35 -2.85 -19.54 -13.18
C SER A 35 -3.38 -20.76 -12.44
N THR A 36 -4.62 -20.72 -11.98
CA THR A 36 -5.34 -21.92 -11.56
C THR A 36 -5.44 -22.79 -12.80
N SER A 37 -4.51 -23.73 -12.95
CA SER A 37 -4.61 -24.81 -13.91
C SER A 37 -5.83 -25.62 -13.51
N SER A 38 -6.99 -25.19 -13.99
CA SER A 38 -8.25 -25.89 -13.83
C SER A 38 -8.15 -27.16 -14.66
N SER A 39 -7.51 -28.17 -14.09
CA SER A 39 -7.75 -29.56 -14.44
C SER A 39 -9.24 -29.80 -14.21
N LYS A 40 -10.03 -29.61 -15.27
CA LYS A 40 -11.46 -29.87 -15.35
C LYS A 40 -11.70 -31.35 -15.03
N SER A 41 -11.85 -31.69 -13.75
CA SER A 41 -12.57 -32.90 -13.35
C SER A 41 -14.06 -32.55 -13.30
N SER A 42 -14.68 -32.57 -14.48
CA SER A 42 -16.13 -32.50 -14.60
C SER A 42 -16.75 -33.77 -14.02
N THR A 43 -17.13 -33.73 -12.75
CA THR A 43 -18.10 -34.69 -12.19
C THR A 43 -19.29 -33.90 -11.69
N SER A 44 -20.27 -33.80 -12.57
CA SER A 44 -21.60 -33.29 -12.31
C SER A 44 -22.25 -34.11 -11.19
N THR A 45 -22.55 -33.48 -10.05
CA THR A 45 -23.55 -34.01 -9.13
C THR A 45 -24.35 -32.86 -8.55
N SER A 46 -25.57 -32.75 -9.06
CA SER A 46 -26.65 -31.87 -8.62
C SER A 46 -27.10 -32.24 -7.22
N GLY A 47 -27.04 -31.32 -6.26
CA GLY A 47 -27.60 -31.55 -4.92
C GLY A 47 -27.55 -30.34 -3.97
N SER A 48 -28.69 -29.66 -3.86
CA SER A 48 -29.21 -28.86 -2.73
C SER A 48 -28.34 -27.82 -2.00
N SER A 49 -28.71 -26.56 -2.24
CA SER A 49 -28.80 -25.42 -1.31
C SER A 49 -28.32 -25.59 0.14
N SER A 50 -27.27 -24.83 0.51
CA SER A 50 -27.04 -24.36 1.88
C SER A 50 -26.50 -22.92 1.90
N PRO A 51 -27.01 -22.04 2.78
CA PRO A 51 -26.57 -20.65 2.90
C PRO A 51 -25.46 -20.52 3.96
N GLY A 52 -24.41 -19.73 3.66
CA GLY A 52 -23.46 -19.26 4.67
C GLY A 52 -22.02 -19.77 4.52
N SER A 53 -21.43 -19.71 3.33
CA SER A 53 -19.99 -19.93 3.16
C SER A 53 -19.22 -18.74 3.73
N GLN A 54 -18.81 -18.83 5.00
CA GLN A 54 -17.73 -18.00 5.52
C GLN A 54 -16.46 -18.37 4.74
N LEU A 55 -16.10 -17.55 3.75
CA LEU A 55 -14.81 -17.65 3.09
C LEU A 55 -13.74 -17.53 4.17
N SER A 56 -12.96 -18.59 4.36
CA SER A 56 -11.87 -18.56 5.31
C SER A 56 -10.85 -17.52 4.82
N LEU A 57 -10.41 -16.62 5.70
CA LEU A 57 -9.37 -15.61 5.38
C LEU A 57 -8.11 -16.26 4.79
N LEU A 58 -7.89 -17.55 5.07
CA LEU A 58 -6.79 -18.36 4.55
C LEU A 58 -6.92 -18.64 3.05
N ASP A 59 -8.13 -18.88 2.53
CA ASP A 59 -8.33 -19.12 1.08
C ASP A 59 -8.03 -17.88 0.23
N THR A 60 -8.19 -16.68 0.81
CA THR A 60 -7.87 -15.43 0.10
C THR A 60 -6.36 -15.24 -0.06
N LEU A 61 -5.56 -15.73 0.90
CA LEU A 61 -4.11 -15.65 0.84
C LEU A 61 -3.51 -16.59 -0.22
N GLU A 62 -4.09 -17.79 -0.40
CA GLU A 62 -3.61 -18.77 -1.39
C GLU A 62 -3.79 -18.32 -2.85
N GLN A 63 -4.69 -17.38 -3.13
CA GLN A 63 -4.89 -16.85 -4.49
C GLN A 63 -3.98 -15.67 -4.84
N THR A 64 -3.15 -15.20 -3.92
CA THR A 64 -2.25 -14.10 -4.22
C THR A 64 -1.05 -14.61 -5.02
N GLY A 65 -0.94 -14.24 -6.29
CA GLY A 65 0.27 -14.55 -7.06
C GLY A 65 1.41 -13.56 -6.79
N THR A 66 2.54 -13.79 -7.43
CA THR A 66 3.77 -12.98 -7.28
C THR A 66 3.53 -11.53 -7.69
N THR A 67 4.02 -10.60 -6.87
CA THR A 67 4.01 -9.16 -7.16
C THR A 67 5.43 -8.68 -7.46
N THR A 68 5.64 -8.07 -8.62
CA THR A 68 6.92 -7.48 -9.01
C THR A 68 6.80 -5.95 -9.00
N ILE A 69 7.81 -5.28 -8.46
CA ILE A 69 7.92 -3.84 -8.36
C ILE A 69 9.09 -3.38 -9.23
N TYR A 70 8.79 -2.43 -10.12
CA TYR A 70 9.77 -1.81 -11.01
C TYR A 70 9.93 -0.34 -10.64
N ARG A 71 11.17 0.12 -10.51
CA ARG A 71 11.52 1.55 -10.55
C ARG A 71 11.53 2.00 -12.00
N LEU A 72 10.90 3.14 -12.24
CA LEU A 72 10.73 3.72 -13.56
C LEU A 72 11.69 4.89 -13.69
N ASP A 73 12.84 4.62 -14.31
CA ASP A 73 13.85 5.63 -14.54
C ASP A 73 13.49 6.49 -15.77
N ASN A 74 13.85 7.76 -15.72
CA ASN A 74 13.39 8.76 -16.68
C ASN A 74 13.69 8.36 -18.13
N LEU A 75 12.70 8.63 -18.98
CA LEU A 75 12.82 8.47 -20.43
C LEU A 75 13.98 9.30 -20.95
N SER A 76 15.05 8.63 -21.39
CA SER A 76 15.90 9.24 -22.41
C SER A 76 15.08 9.30 -23.71
N PRO A 77 15.06 10.44 -24.43
CA PRO A 77 14.33 10.59 -25.69
C PRO A 77 14.63 9.47 -26.70
N SER A 78 15.82 8.88 -26.62
CA SER A 78 16.29 7.83 -27.54
C SER A 78 16.04 6.40 -27.06
N ARG A 79 15.87 6.17 -25.76
CA ARG A 79 15.82 4.80 -25.18
C ARG A 79 14.44 4.39 -24.66
N GLY A 80 13.51 5.32 -24.53
CA GLY A 80 12.24 5.03 -23.89
C GLY A 80 12.37 4.92 -22.37
N GLN A 81 11.33 4.41 -21.73
CA GLN A 81 11.28 4.23 -20.29
C GLN A 81 12.06 2.98 -19.90
N VAL A 82 13.00 3.13 -18.95
CA VAL A 82 13.75 1.99 -18.41
C VAL A 82 13.04 1.52 -17.15
N GLU A 83 12.71 0.23 -17.11
CA GLU A 83 12.14 -0.43 -15.93
C GLU A 83 13.25 -1.22 -15.24
N THR A 84 13.59 -0.82 -14.02
CA THR A 84 14.55 -1.53 -13.17
C THR A 84 13.77 -2.33 -12.13
N GLU A 85 13.91 -3.66 -12.10
CA GLU A 85 13.26 -4.47 -11.07
C GLU A 85 13.92 -4.20 -9.71
N VAL A 86 13.15 -3.72 -8.74
CA VAL A 86 13.65 -3.37 -7.40
C VAL A 86 13.11 -4.29 -6.31
N GLY A 87 12.09 -5.09 -6.63
CA GLY A 87 11.42 -5.91 -5.63
C GLY A 87 10.58 -7.03 -6.24
N ILE A 88 10.70 -8.25 -5.72
CA ILE A 88 9.73 -9.33 -5.93
C ILE A 88 9.15 -9.75 -4.59
N ILE A 89 7.83 -9.80 -4.51
CA ILE A 89 7.08 -10.30 -3.37
C ILE A 89 6.48 -11.65 -3.74
N THR A 90 6.99 -12.71 -3.12
CA THR A 90 6.51 -14.07 -3.33
C THR A 90 5.86 -14.58 -2.04
N PRO A 91 4.57 -14.98 -2.09
CA PRO A 91 3.96 -15.68 -0.97
C PRO A 91 4.51 -17.10 -0.89
N HIS A 92 4.91 -17.51 0.31
CA HIS A 92 5.30 -18.88 0.58
C HIS A 92 4.21 -19.58 1.38
N ALA A 93 3.68 -20.66 0.81
CA ALA A 93 2.87 -21.62 1.54
C ALA A 93 3.79 -22.35 2.53
N LEU A 94 3.63 -22.07 3.81
CA LEU A 94 4.41 -22.73 4.85
C LEU A 94 3.55 -23.85 5.42
N HIS A 95 4.12 -25.06 5.45
CA HIS A 95 3.46 -26.31 5.85
C HIS A 95 2.89 -26.34 7.28
N LYS A 96 3.03 -25.25 8.06
CA LYS A 96 2.57 -25.15 9.47
C LYS A 96 1.65 -23.94 9.73
N GLY A 97 1.05 -23.34 8.71
CA GLY A 97 0.02 -22.32 8.87
C GLY A 97 0.52 -20.94 9.33
N ALA A 98 1.81 -20.65 9.13
CA ALA A 98 2.33 -19.29 9.19
C ALA A 98 2.70 -18.89 7.77
N SER A 99 2.11 -17.84 7.19
CA SER A 99 2.55 -17.37 5.88
C SER A 99 3.91 -16.68 6.03
N ALA A 100 4.88 -17.05 5.20
CA ALA A 100 6.08 -16.24 5.03
C ALA A 100 5.97 -15.50 3.70
N ILE A 101 6.50 -14.29 3.70
CA ILE A 101 6.65 -13.48 2.49
C ILE A 101 8.14 -13.29 2.29
N SER A 102 8.61 -13.70 1.11
CA SER A 102 9.94 -13.39 0.63
C SER A 102 9.88 -12.08 -0.12
N LEU A 103 10.75 -11.13 0.28
CA LEU A 103 11.06 -9.95 -0.50
C LEU A 103 12.46 -10.10 -1.06
N CYS A 104 12.59 -10.17 -2.38
CA CYS A 104 13.87 -10.07 -3.07
C CYS A 104 14.07 -8.61 -3.48
N LEU A 105 15.06 -7.92 -2.88
CA LEU A 105 15.47 -6.57 -3.23
C LEU A 105 16.68 -6.60 -4.18
N GLU A 106 16.98 -5.48 -4.83
CA GLU A 106 18.18 -5.31 -5.65
C GLU A 106 19.45 -5.76 -4.87
N GLY A 107 20.26 -6.65 -5.47
CA GLY A 107 21.48 -7.17 -4.85
C GLY A 107 21.30 -8.47 -4.03
N ASP A 108 20.38 -9.35 -4.43
CA ASP A 108 20.11 -10.66 -3.81
C ASP A 108 19.74 -10.60 -2.32
N TYR A 109 19.26 -9.45 -1.85
CA TYR A 109 18.89 -9.28 -0.46
C TYR A 109 17.48 -9.84 -0.22
N HIS A 110 17.41 -10.83 0.67
CA HIS A 110 16.18 -11.53 1.02
C HIS A 110 15.64 -11.05 2.37
N ILE A 111 14.41 -10.55 2.39
CA ILE A 111 13.69 -10.27 3.63
C ILE A 111 12.63 -11.34 3.81
N ASP A 112 12.83 -12.17 4.82
CA ASP A 112 11.81 -13.05 5.35
C ASP A 112 10.97 -12.31 6.37
N ILE A 113 9.70 -12.11 6.05
CA ILE A 113 8.78 -11.53 7.01
C ILE A 113 7.73 -12.56 7.40
N GLY A 114 7.84 -13.03 8.63
CA GLY A 114 6.84 -13.91 9.23
C GLY A 114 5.54 -13.17 9.46
N THR A 115 4.41 -13.77 9.06
CA THR A 115 3.14 -13.40 9.67
C THR A 115 3.19 -13.92 11.10
N GLN A 116 3.41 -13.03 12.09
CA GLN A 116 3.15 -13.40 13.48
C GLN A 116 1.68 -13.78 13.55
N ARG A 117 1.42 -15.08 13.70
CA ARG A 117 0.10 -15.56 14.07
C ARG A 117 -0.12 -15.03 15.47
N VAL A 118 -1.20 -14.26 15.67
CA VAL A 118 -1.71 -13.97 17.01
C VAL A 118 -1.82 -15.32 17.68
N GLN A 119 -0.88 -15.61 18.59
CA GLN A 119 -1.08 -16.73 19.49
C GLN A 119 -2.25 -16.27 20.32
N VAL A 120 -3.43 -16.80 20.01
CA VAL A 120 -4.55 -16.77 20.95
C VAL A 120 -3.99 -17.52 22.14
N VAL A 121 -3.43 -16.78 23.08
CA VAL A 121 -3.13 -17.29 24.40
C VAL A 121 -4.50 -17.66 24.92
N GLU A 122 -4.89 -18.93 24.75
CA GLU A 122 -6.04 -19.45 25.45
C GLU A 122 -5.76 -19.15 26.92
N GLU A 123 -6.58 -18.26 27.47
CA GLU A 123 -6.51 -17.74 28.82
C GLU A 123 -6.84 -18.88 29.80
N GLY A 124 -5.96 -19.86 29.84
CA GLY A 124 -5.99 -21.01 30.73
C GLY A 124 -5.50 -20.57 32.09
N LYS A 125 -6.40 -19.92 32.84
CA LYS A 125 -6.46 -19.81 34.30
C LYS A 125 -5.31 -20.52 35.04
N SER A 126 -4.23 -19.81 35.31
CA SER A 126 -3.19 -20.27 36.25
C SER A 126 -2.93 -19.19 37.29
N GLU A 127 -3.62 -19.31 38.41
CA GLU A 127 -3.37 -18.58 39.63
C GLU A 127 -2.02 -19.04 40.20
N CYS A 128 -1.00 -18.19 40.20
CA CYS A 128 0.12 -18.35 41.12
C CYS A 128 0.69 -16.99 41.53
N LEU A 129 0.35 -16.60 42.75
CA LEU A 129 0.81 -15.41 43.46
C LEU A 129 2.33 -15.47 43.64
N THR A 130 3.05 -14.47 43.14
CA THR A 130 4.44 -14.21 43.56
C THR A 130 4.62 -12.76 44.04
N PRO A 131 5.53 -12.52 44.99
CA PRO A 131 5.55 -11.32 45.82
C PRO A 131 6.22 -10.13 45.13
N VAL A 132 5.62 -8.97 45.41
CA VAL A 132 6.02 -7.60 45.03
C VAL A 132 7.51 -7.38 45.24
N THR A 133 8.23 -7.13 44.15
CA THR A 133 9.60 -6.58 44.19
C THR A 133 9.58 -5.22 43.50
N ASP A 134 9.80 -4.19 44.31
CA ASP A 134 9.63 -2.77 43.98
C ASP A 134 10.94 -2.25 43.36
N SER A 135 11.06 -2.30 42.04
CA SER A 135 12.15 -1.62 41.31
C SER A 135 11.78 -1.37 39.84
N GLU A 136 11.35 -0.12 39.60
CA GLU A 136 11.37 0.60 38.32
C GLU A 136 12.77 0.49 37.65
N PRO A 137 12.83 0.40 36.30
CA PRO A 137 12.55 1.60 35.52
C PRO A 137 11.59 1.41 34.34
N ASP A 138 10.81 2.47 34.16
CA ASP A 138 10.21 3.02 32.95
C ASP A 138 11.08 2.81 31.70
N VAL A 139 11.05 1.59 31.17
CA VAL A 139 11.35 1.35 29.77
C VAL A 139 9.98 1.27 29.13
N ARG A 140 9.64 2.30 28.35
CA ARG A 140 8.56 2.27 27.34
C ARG A 140 8.86 1.17 26.33
N ALA A 141 8.76 -0.08 26.78
CA ALA A 141 8.71 -1.24 25.95
C ALA A 141 7.56 -0.96 25.00
N LEU A 142 7.91 -0.74 23.73
CA LEU A 142 6.92 -0.60 22.70
C LEU A 142 6.13 -1.88 22.74
N GLU A 143 4.95 -1.82 23.35
CA GLU A 143 3.98 -2.88 23.25
C GLU A 143 3.84 -3.13 21.76
N VAL A 144 4.34 -4.28 21.33
CA VAL A 144 4.30 -4.69 19.94
C VAL A 144 2.83 -4.87 19.64
N HIS A 145 2.21 -3.82 19.10
CA HIS A 145 0.79 -3.85 18.79
C HIS A 145 0.57 -5.00 17.80
N GLU A 146 -0.52 -5.73 17.98
CA GLU A 146 -0.89 -6.88 17.13
C GLU A 146 -0.94 -6.52 15.62
N ASN A 147 -1.05 -5.22 15.33
CA ASN A 147 -1.08 -4.62 14.00
C ASN A 147 0.28 -4.06 13.52
N SER A 148 1.38 -4.56 14.08
CA SER A 148 2.74 -4.20 13.67
C SER A 148 3.41 -5.30 12.84
N TRP A 149 4.34 -4.91 11.98
CA TRP A 149 5.10 -5.79 11.11
C TRP A 149 6.56 -5.37 11.09
N ALA A 150 7.36 -6.09 11.87
CA ALA A 150 8.78 -5.84 12.05
C ALA A 150 9.62 -6.66 11.05
N PHE A 151 10.71 -6.07 10.56
CA PHE A 151 11.69 -6.72 9.69
C PHE A 151 13.07 -6.06 9.83
N VAL A 152 14.10 -6.71 9.29
CA VAL A 152 15.46 -6.15 9.19
C VAL A 152 15.70 -5.75 7.74
N GLY A 153 16.18 -4.52 7.52
CA GLY A 153 16.49 -4.03 6.18
C GLY A 153 17.94 -4.30 5.75
N PRO A 154 18.30 -3.95 4.51
CA PRO A 154 19.61 -4.22 3.91
C PRO A 154 20.76 -3.49 4.63
N ASP A 155 20.45 -2.44 5.39
CA ASP A 155 21.41 -1.71 6.22
C ASP A 155 21.58 -2.34 7.63
N SER A 156 21.06 -3.55 7.84
CA SER A 156 21.03 -4.27 9.13
C SER A 156 20.26 -3.54 10.24
N ARG A 157 19.44 -2.54 9.90
CA ARG A 157 18.58 -1.86 10.87
C ARG A 157 17.21 -2.52 10.96
N LYS A 158 16.58 -2.38 12.12
CA LYS A 158 15.22 -2.89 12.37
C LYS A 158 14.19 -1.85 11.98
N TYR A 159 13.18 -2.28 11.25
CA TYR A 159 12.07 -1.45 10.77
C TYR A 159 10.75 -2.04 11.23
N VAL A 160 9.76 -1.18 11.45
CA VAL A 160 8.42 -1.61 11.83
C VAL A 160 7.39 -0.84 11.02
N TRP A 161 6.56 -1.55 10.26
CA TRP A 161 5.29 -1.02 9.81
C TRP A 161 4.28 -1.12 10.95
N GLN A 162 3.67 -0.01 11.35
CA GLN A 162 2.65 0.03 12.39
C GLN A 162 1.38 0.69 11.86
N MET A 163 0.22 0.13 12.20
CA MET A 163 -1.05 0.79 11.97
C MET A 163 -1.31 1.86 13.02
N PHE A 164 -1.34 3.13 12.61
CA PHE A 164 -1.78 4.22 13.47
C PHE A 164 -3.16 4.73 13.03
N VAL A 165 -4.19 4.43 13.84
CA VAL A 165 -5.62 4.65 13.54
C VAL A 165 -6.07 3.92 12.27
N GLN A 166 -5.75 4.46 11.10
CA GLN A 166 -6.06 3.90 9.77
C GLN A 166 -4.95 4.18 8.74
N SER A 167 -3.77 4.56 9.22
CA SER A 167 -2.64 5.02 8.41
C SER A 167 -1.43 4.15 8.78
N PRO A 168 -0.99 3.24 7.89
CA PRO A 168 0.29 2.58 8.00
C PRO A 168 1.42 3.62 8.07
N ILE A 169 2.31 3.47 9.05
CA ILE A 169 3.51 4.27 9.21
C ILE A 169 4.68 3.31 9.33
N LEU A 170 5.75 3.58 8.58
CA LEU A 170 7.02 2.89 8.72
C LEU A 170 7.91 3.71 9.65
N VAL A 171 8.39 3.09 10.71
CA VAL A 171 9.35 3.68 11.65
C VAL A 171 10.64 2.87 11.70
N LEU A 172 11.74 3.56 11.98
CA LEU A 172 12.99 2.93 12.38
C LEU A 172 12.86 2.47 13.84
N ALA A 173 13.07 1.19 14.11
CA ALA A 173 12.88 0.59 15.43
C ALA A 173 14.10 0.78 16.34
N ASP A 174 14.62 2.00 16.39
CA ASP A 174 15.64 2.45 17.34
C ASP A 174 14.98 3.20 18.51
N SER A 175 15.78 3.83 19.37
CA SER A 175 15.26 4.62 20.50
C SER A 175 14.45 5.85 20.08
N THR A 176 14.52 6.26 18.82
CA THR A 176 13.91 7.50 18.33
C THR A 176 12.55 7.28 17.68
N MET A 177 12.23 6.05 17.25
CA MET A 177 11.00 5.72 16.51
C MET A 177 10.80 6.65 15.30
N MET A 178 11.90 6.95 14.61
CA MET A 178 11.92 7.95 13.55
C MET A 178 11.04 7.51 12.37
N PRO A 179 10.04 8.33 11.96
CA PRO A 179 9.16 7.98 10.85
C PRO A 179 9.89 8.13 9.51
N LEU A 180 9.83 7.08 8.70
CA LEU A 180 10.43 7.06 7.36
C LEU A 180 9.40 7.21 6.26
N ALA A 181 8.21 6.64 6.45
CA ALA A 181 7.12 6.77 5.50
C ALA A 181 5.75 6.67 6.15
N ARG A 182 4.75 7.23 5.47
CA ARG A 182 3.35 7.20 5.90
C ARG A 182 2.42 7.03 4.71
N TYR A 183 1.53 6.06 4.80
CA TYR A 183 0.46 5.90 3.81
C TYR A 183 -0.78 6.72 4.19
N ARG A 184 -1.24 7.54 3.25
CA ARG A 184 -2.48 8.30 3.32
C ARG A 184 -3.52 7.70 2.40
N ARG A 185 -4.64 7.27 2.97
CA ARG A 185 -5.80 6.78 2.22
C ARG A 185 -6.45 7.89 1.38
N ALA A 186 -6.99 7.46 0.25
CA ALA A 186 -7.87 8.26 -0.57
C ALA A 186 -9.10 8.71 0.23
N LYS A 187 -9.67 9.85 -0.15
CA LYS A 187 -10.96 10.32 0.37
C LYS A 187 -11.85 10.71 -0.79
N LEU A 188 -13.11 10.30 -0.75
CA LEU A 188 -14.04 10.49 -1.86
C LEU A 188 -14.40 11.96 -2.10
N GLY A 189 -14.71 12.73 -1.06
CA GLY A 189 -15.20 14.11 -1.25
C GLY A 189 -16.45 14.47 -0.45
N ILE A 190 -17.20 13.47 0.05
CA ILE A 190 -18.57 13.70 0.56
C ILE A 190 -18.62 14.63 1.77
N VAL A 191 -17.75 14.38 2.77
CA VAL A 191 -17.69 15.16 4.03
C VAL A 191 -16.37 15.95 4.13
N SER A 192 -15.44 15.71 3.23
CA SER A 192 -14.12 16.34 3.26
C SER A 192 -13.54 16.39 1.86
N ARG A 193 -12.57 17.29 1.63
CA ARG A 193 -11.91 17.44 0.33
C ARG A 193 -11.46 16.09 -0.25
N SER A 194 -11.86 15.83 -1.49
CA SER A 194 -11.43 14.65 -2.25
C SER A 194 -9.91 14.64 -2.40
N ARG A 195 -9.30 13.46 -2.25
CA ARG A 195 -7.85 13.27 -2.45
C ARG A 195 -7.53 11.85 -2.86
N LYS A 196 -6.49 11.70 -3.70
CA LYS A 196 -5.93 10.39 -4.07
C LYS A 196 -5.19 9.75 -2.90
N ALA A 197 -5.08 8.42 -2.90
CA ALA A 197 -4.20 7.73 -1.99
C ALA A 197 -2.74 8.10 -2.30
N SER A 198 -1.92 8.24 -1.26
CA SER A 198 -0.50 8.57 -1.43
C SER A 198 0.38 7.94 -0.35
N LEU A 199 1.62 7.63 -0.73
CA LEU A 199 2.70 7.25 0.17
C LEU A 199 3.62 8.47 0.33
N GLU A 200 3.68 9.02 1.54
CA GLU A 200 4.62 10.11 1.88
C GLU A 200 5.91 9.51 2.42
N ILE A 201 7.04 9.85 1.84
CA ILE A 201 8.37 9.42 2.27
C ILE A 201 9.08 10.63 2.89
N MET A 202 9.47 10.48 4.16
CA MET A 202 10.17 11.51 4.92
C MET A 202 11.61 11.65 4.40
N PRO A 203 12.27 12.81 4.60
CA PRO A 203 13.65 13.00 4.15
C PRO A 203 14.62 11.88 4.54
N GLU A 204 14.46 11.32 5.74
CA GLU A 204 15.29 10.26 6.30
C GLU A 204 15.06 8.90 5.62
N GLY A 205 13.89 8.71 4.99
CA GLY A 205 13.53 7.52 4.23
C GLY A 205 13.97 7.55 2.76
N LEU A 206 14.43 8.70 2.25
CA LEU A 206 14.76 8.84 0.81
C LEU A 206 15.89 7.91 0.36
N ALA A 207 16.87 7.66 1.23
CA ALA A 207 18.00 6.79 0.92
C ALA A 207 17.62 5.30 0.78
N VAL A 208 16.46 4.90 1.33
CA VAL A 208 15.96 3.52 1.33
C VAL A 208 14.59 3.42 0.65
N MET A 209 14.29 4.36 -0.26
CA MET A 209 12.98 4.51 -0.90
C MET A 209 12.48 3.22 -1.57
N ASP A 210 13.35 2.50 -2.28
CA ASP A 210 12.98 1.24 -2.95
C ASP A 210 12.49 0.19 -1.95
N MET A 211 13.22 0.00 -0.84
CA MET A 211 12.80 -0.86 0.26
C MET A 211 11.47 -0.41 0.87
N ILE A 212 11.26 0.90 1.05
CA ILE A 212 9.99 1.44 1.56
C ILE A 212 8.83 1.05 0.64
N VAL A 213 8.98 1.23 -0.68
CA VAL A 213 7.93 0.90 -1.65
C VAL A 213 7.63 -0.60 -1.65
N VAL A 214 8.66 -1.45 -1.70
CA VAL A 214 8.50 -2.90 -1.73
C VAL A 214 7.82 -3.41 -0.46
N THR A 215 8.28 -2.97 0.71
CA THR A 215 7.70 -3.37 2.00
C THR A 215 6.31 -2.78 2.23
N PHE A 216 6.02 -1.58 1.72
CA PHE A 216 4.68 -0.99 1.73
C PHE A 216 3.69 -1.86 0.95
N VAL A 217 4.03 -2.27 -0.27
CA VAL A 217 3.16 -3.12 -1.10
C VAL A 217 2.90 -4.45 -0.40
N ALA A 218 3.95 -5.07 0.15
CA ALA A 218 3.82 -6.31 0.89
C ALA A 218 2.94 -6.13 2.14
N PHE A 219 3.12 -5.06 2.90
CA PHE A 219 2.33 -4.79 4.10
C PHE A 219 0.85 -4.59 3.75
N MET A 220 0.56 -3.78 2.73
CA MET A 220 -0.81 -3.54 2.29
C MET A 220 -1.48 -4.80 1.75
N LYS A 221 -0.75 -5.67 1.06
CA LYS A 221 -1.28 -6.89 0.46
C LYS A 221 -1.56 -7.99 1.48
N TYR A 222 -0.71 -8.14 2.50
CA TYR A 222 -0.75 -9.30 3.39
C TYR A 222 -1.18 -9.01 4.83
N ARG A 223 -1.08 -7.76 5.30
CA ARG A 223 -1.39 -7.40 6.70
C ARG A 223 -2.64 -6.55 6.85
N VAL A 224 -2.99 -5.72 5.87
CA VAL A 224 -4.22 -4.93 5.97
C VAL A 224 -5.40 -5.86 5.70
N PRO A 225 -6.30 -6.09 6.68
CA PRO A 225 -7.41 -7.03 6.52
C PRO A 225 -8.23 -6.74 5.27
N ALA A 226 -8.65 -7.79 4.57
CA ALA A 226 -9.50 -7.67 3.39
C ALA A 226 -10.77 -6.85 3.66
N GLU A 227 -11.27 -6.83 4.91
CA GLU A 227 -12.42 -6.01 5.32
C GLU A 227 -12.24 -4.50 5.08
N LEU A 228 -11.02 -3.98 5.28
CA LEU A 228 -10.69 -2.60 4.96
C LEU A 228 -10.64 -2.35 3.45
N HIS A 229 -10.38 -3.38 2.65
CA HIS A 229 -10.44 -3.35 1.18
C HIS A 229 -11.89 -3.45 0.68
N SER A 230 -12.75 -4.24 1.32
CA SER A 230 -14.17 -4.39 0.95
C SER A 230 -14.97 -3.10 1.13
N LEU A 231 -14.76 -2.36 2.23
CA LEU A 231 -15.36 -1.03 2.40
C LEU A 231 -14.85 -0.03 1.36
N GLN A 232 -13.60 -0.17 0.93
CA GLN A 232 -12.98 0.68 -0.09
C GLN A 232 -13.52 0.34 -1.49
N MET A 233 -13.78 -0.94 -1.79
CA MET A 233 -14.41 -1.38 -3.04
C MET A 233 -15.86 -0.89 -3.15
N LEU A 234 -16.65 -1.03 -2.09
CA LEU A 234 -18.03 -0.52 -2.04
C LEU A 234 -18.08 0.99 -2.30
N ALA A 235 -17.16 1.74 -1.73
CA ALA A 235 -17.05 3.19 -1.94
C ALA A 235 -16.70 3.57 -3.40
N ASN A 236 -15.93 2.74 -4.11
CA ASN A 236 -15.50 3.02 -5.47
C ASN A 236 -16.55 2.63 -6.53
N GLU A 237 -17.34 1.59 -6.28
CA GLU A 237 -18.32 1.06 -7.24
C GLU A 237 -19.53 1.99 -7.41
N THR A 238 -19.98 2.66 -6.34
CA THR A 238 -21.06 3.67 -6.42
C THR A 238 -20.71 4.84 -7.35
N THR A 239 -19.43 5.14 -7.54
CA THR A 239 -18.97 6.27 -8.35
C THR A 239 -19.11 6.02 -9.86
N ARG A 240 -18.98 4.76 -10.33
CA ARG A 240 -19.12 4.45 -11.77
C ARG A 240 -20.53 4.67 -12.30
N HIS A 241 -21.54 4.55 -11.44
CA HIS A 241 -22.93 4.77 -11.84
C HIS A 241 -23.34 6.24 -11.82
N HIS A 242 -22.68 7.08 -11.02
CA HIS A 242 -23.07 8.49 -10.90
C HIS A 242 -22.42 9.42 -11.93
N SER A 243 -21.29 9.03 -12.54
CA SER A 243 -20.66 9.81 -13.62
C SER A 243 -21.35 9.66 -14.98
N PHE A 244 -22.35 8.77 -15.10
CA PHE A 244 -23.09 8.54 -16.36
C PHE A 244 -24.35 9.41 -16.49
N PHE A 245 -24.75 10.14 -15.44
CA PHE A 245 -26.02 10.89 -15.43
C PHE A 245 -25.87 12.43 -15.50
N SER A 246 -24.66 12.96 -15.64
CA SER A 246 -24.42 14.41 -15.76
C SER A 246 -23.85 14.81 -17.12
N GLY A 247 -24.36 14.19 -18.19
CA GLY A 247 -24.26 14.74 -19.54
C GLY A 247 -25.29 15.84 -19.74
N GLU A 248 -25.21 16.92 -18.96
CA GLU A 248 -25.97 18.14 -19.24
C GLU A 248 -25.11 19.00 -20.17
N THR A 249 -25.37 18.87 -21.47
CA THR A 249 -24.84 19.71 -22.55
C THR A 249 -25.26 21.15 -22.32
N VAL A 250 -24.42 21.93 -21.63
CA VAL A 250 -24.54 23.39 -21.63
C VAL A 250 -23.87 23.88 -22.91
N HIS A 251 -24.70 24.30 -23.87
CA HIS A 251 -24.25 25.10 -25.00
C HIS A 251 -23.73 26.43 -24.47
N GLU A 252 -22.41 26.52 -24.30
CA GLU A 252 -21.71 27.76 -23.97
C GLU A 252 -21.65 28.63 -25.22
N ALA A 253 -22.46 29.69 -25.22
CA ALA A 253 -22.47 30.70 -26.25
C ALA A 253 -21.12 31.45 -26.25
N GLU A 254 -20.42 31.34 -27.37
CA GLU A 254 -19.18 32.03 -27.71
C GLU A 254 -19.36 33.55 -27.64
N ALA A 255 -18.92 34.16 -26.54
CA ALA A 255 -18.83 35.60 -26.40
C ALA A 255 -17.43 36.06 -26.84
N GLU A 256 -17.40 36.73 -27.99
CA GLU A 256 -16.22 37.34 -28.61
C GLU A 256 -15.55 38.36 -27.65
N PRO A 257 -14.22 38.29 -27.42
CA PRO A 257 -13.54 39.28 -26.58
C PRO A 257 -13.32 40.61 -27.31
N PRO A 258 -13.47 41.77 -26.64
CA PRO A 258 -13.27 43.07 -27.25
C PRO A 258 -11.79 43.32 -27.60
N VAL A 259 -11.54 43.65 -28.86
CA VAL A 259 -10.23 44.05 -29.41
C VAL A 259 -9.79 45.39 -28.80
N LEU A 260 -8.82 45.35 -27.89
CA LEU A 260 -8.14 46.54 -27.38
C LEU A 260 -7.20 47.10 -28.46
N LYS A 261 -7.55 48.27 -29.02
CA LYS A 261 -6.69 49.03 -29.93
C LYS A 261 -5.48 49.61 -29.16
N ALA A 262 -4.29 49.26 -29.61
CA ALA A 262 -3.03 49.80 -29.12
C ALA A 262 -2.87 51.29 -29.48
N VAL A 263 -2.49 52.10 -28.48
CA VAL A 263 -2.12 53.52 -28.63
C VAL A 263 -0.61 53.60 -28.92
N PRO A 264 -0.15 54.31 -29.97
CA PRO A 264 1.27 54.48 -30.24
C PRO A 264 1.92 55.48 -29.28
N ALA A 265 3.05 55.09 -28.70
CA ALA A 265 3.89 55.93 -27.86
C ALA A 265 4.60 57.01 -28.71
N GLN A 266 4.42 58.28 -28.34
CA GLN A 266 5.19 59.39 -28.89
C GLN A 266 6.56 59.46 -28.24
N ALA A 267 7.60 59.46 -29.08
CA ALA A 267 8.97 59.77 -28.69
C ALA A 267 9.14 61.28 -28.48
N SER A 268 9.73 61.68 -27.36
CA SER A 268 10.22 63.04 -27.12
C SER A 268 11.74 63.03 -27.19
N SER A 269 12.27 64.00 -27.94
CA SER A 269 13.68 64.33 -28.13
C SER A 269 14.26 65.10 -26.94
#